data_AF-A0A524H190-F1
#
_entry.id   AF-A0A524H190-F1
#
_cell.length_a   1.000
_cell.length_b   1.000
_cell.length_c   1.000
_cell.angle_alpha   90.00
_cell.angle_beta   90.00
_cell.angle_gamma   90.00
#
_symmetry.space_group_name_H-M   'P 1'
#
loop_
_entity.id
_entity.type
_entity.pdbx_description
1 polymer ?
#
loop_
_entity_poly.entity_id
_entity_poly.type
_entity_poly.pdbx_seq_one_letter_code
_entity_poly.pdbx_strand_id
1 'polypeptide(L)'
;PDLVKRYMGTVVPYTDNFFASLNSAVFSDGSFCYIPKGVRCPMELSTYFRINSANTGQLERTLLIADEGSYVSYLEGCTAPSRDENQLHAAIVEIIAEKNSEVKYSTVQNWYPGNKEGKGGIFNFVTKRGMCKGESSKISWTQIETGSAITWKYPSCILRGDNSTGEFYSVAVTNNHQQADTGTKMIHIGKNTKSTIVSKGISAGFGQNSYRGLVKVLRNASNSRNFSQCDSLLLGDKCGAHTFPYIEVDNQTAIVEHEATTSKIGEDQIFYCNQRGISTEDAIALIVNGYAREVINKLPMEFAVEAQKLLQISLEGSVG
;
A
#
# COMPACT_ATOMS: atom_id res chain seq x y z
N PRO A 1 -15.14 18.85 -17.26
CA PRO A 1 -16.27 17.97 -16.85
C PRO A 1 -16.26 16.63 -17.61
N ASP A 2 -16.02 16.65 -18.92
CA ASP A 2 -16.16 15.47 -19.78
C ASP A 2 -15.15 14.35 -19.47
N LEU A 3 -13.90 14.70 -19.15
CA LEU A 3 -12.88 13.73 -18.73
C LEU A 3 -13.30 13.00 -17.45
N VAL A 4 -13.74 13.74 -16.43
CA VAL A 4 -14.18 13.14 -15.16
C VAL A 4 -15.39 12.23 -15.41
N LYS A 5 -16.40 12.69 -16.15
CA LYS A 5 -17.58 11.86 -16.50
C LYS A 5 -17.20 10.59 -17.26
N ARG A 6 -16.16 10.65 -18.10
CA ARG A 6 -15.70 9.51 -18.91
C ARG A 6 -15.00 8.43 -18.07
N TYR A 7 -14.26 8.81 -17.04
CA TYR A 7 -13.36 7.89 -16.31
C TYR A 7 -13.82 7.57 -14.89
N MET A 8 -14.57 8.45 -14.22
CA MET A 8 -15.01 8.26 -12.85
C MET A 8 -15.87 6.99 -12.72
N GLY A 9 -15.54 6.14 -11.75
CA GLY A 9 -16.28 4.91 -11.47
C GLY A 9 -16.06 3.77 -12.50
N THR A 10 -15.16 3.96 -13.46
CA THR A 10 -14.87 2.92 -14.46
C THR A 10 -13.99 1.80 -13.91
N VAL A 11 -13.19 2.08 -12.88
CA VAL A 11 -12.30 1.12 -12.25
C VAL A 11 -12.85 0.66 -10.91
N VAL A 12 -13.40 1.59 -10.12
CA VAL A 12 -14.08 1.32 -8.85
C VAL A 12 -15.52 1.83 -8.94
N PRO A 13 -16.47 1.01 -9.42
CA PRO A 13 -17.87 1.43 -9.53
C PRO A 13 -18.50 1.64 -8.14
N TYR A 14 -19.60 2.38 -8.08
CA TYR A 14 -20.32 2.60 -6.82
C TYR A 14 -20.85 1.29 -6.21
N THR A 15 -21.07 0.25 -7.01
CA THR A 15 -21.50 -1.08 -6.56
C THR A 15 -20.35 -2.01 -6.14
N ASP A 16 -19.10 -1.52 -6.08
CA ASP A 16 -17.93 -2.38 -5.87
C ASP A 16 -17.93 -3.08 -4.51
N ASN A 17 -18.18 -2.32 -3.45
CA ASN A 17 -18.28 -2.80 -2.08
C ASN A 17 -18.98 -1.75 -1.20
N PHE A 18 -19.26 -2.11 0.05
CA PHE A 18 -19.99 -1.27 1.00
C PHE A 18 -19.41 0.16 1.13
N PHE A 19 -18.10 0.27 1.39
CA PHE A 19 -17.44 1.57 1.57
C PHE A 19 -17.28 2.32 0.24
N ALA A 20 -17.17 1.60 -0.88
CA ALA A 20 -17.18 2.23 -2.20
C ALA A 20 -18.54 2.85 -2.52
N SER A 21 -19.65 2.20 -2.15
CA SER A 21 -21.00 2.74 -2.27
C SER A 21 -21.17 4.01 -1.44
N LEU A 22 -20.76 3.96 -0.17
CA LEU A 22 -20.82 5.10 0.75
C LEU A 22 -19.98 6.28 0.24
N ASN A 23 -18.72 6.04 -0.13
CA ASN A 23 -17.84 7.07 -0.66
C ASN A 23 -18.43 7.69 -1.93
N SER A 24 -18.89 6.88 -2.89
CA SER A 24 -19.45 7.38 -4.16
C SER A 24 -20.66 8.29 -3.99
N ALA A 25 -21.42 8.16 -2.90
CA ALA A 25 -22.59 8.99 -2.63
C ALA A 25 -22.27 10.31 -1.90
N VAL A 26 -21.20 10.34 -1.09
CA VAL A 26 -20.98 11.42 -0.10
C VAL A 26 -19.67 12.20 -0.33
N PHE A 27 -18.72 11.68 -1.12
CA PHE A 27 -17.43 12.33 -1.28
C PHE A 27 -17.56 13.77 -1.82
N SER A 28 -16.90 14.70 -1.14
CA SER A 28 -16.68 16.07 -1.62
C SER A 28 -15.22 16.34 -1.95
N ASP A 29 -14.32 15.61 -1.30
CA ASP A 29 -12.89 15.83 -1.32
C ASP A 29 -12.20 14.83 -2.26
N GLY A 30 -10.99 15.15 -2.68
CA GLY A 30 -10.20 14.27 -3.53
C GLY A 30 -9.27 15.01 -4.46
N SER A 31 -8.78 14.29 -5.47
CA SER A 31 -7.80 14.82 -6.42
C SER A 31 -8.07 14.27 -7.81
N PHE A 32 -7.97 15.14 -8.82
CA PHE A 32 -8.08 14.74 -10.22
C PHE A 32 -6.79 15.12 -10.94
N CYS A 33 -6.15 14.13 -11.56
CA CYS A 33 -4.93 14.32 -12.32
C CYS A 33 -5.06 13.66 -13.70
N TYR A 34 -4.78 14.44 -14.75
CA TYR A 34 -4.73 13.96 -16.12
C TYR A 34 -3.38 14.34 -16.73
N ILE A 35 -2.63 13.33 -17.18
CA ILE A 35 -1.35 13.52 -17.84
C ILE A 35 -1.54 13.32 -19.35
N PRO A 36 -1.37 14.37 -20.18
CA PRO A 36 -1.62 14.28 -21.61
C PRO A 36 -0.66 13.32 -22.34
N LYS A 37 -1.07 12.94 -23.56
CA LYS A 37 -0.29 12.05 -24.43
C LYS A 37 1.15 12.55 -24.62
N GLY A 38 2.11 11.66 -24.44
CA GLY A 38 3.55 11.90 -24.61
C GLY A 38 4.20 12.78 -23.52
N VAL A 39 3.44 13.19 -22.49
CA VAL A 39 3.97 14.06 -21.44
C VAL A 39 4.56 13.22 -20.32
N ARG A 40 5.85 13.42 -20.06
CA ARG A 40 6.49 13.03 -18.81
C ARG A 40 6.36 14.17 -17.82
N CYS A 41 5.62 13.97 -16.72
CA CYS A 41 5.49 14.98 -15.67
C CYS A 41 6.88 15.39 -15.16
N PRO A 42 7.24 16.69 -15.16
CA PRO A 42 8.60 17.14 -14.85
C PRO A 42 8.92 17.11 -13.35
N MET A 43 7.90 16.97 -12.51
CA MET A 43 8.01 16.93 -11.05
C MET A 43 7.12 15.83 -10.49
N GLU A 44 7.32 15.49 -9.22
CA GLU A 44 6.43 14.58 -8.52
C GLU A 44 5.23 15.36 -8.00
N LEU A 45 4.04 14.85 -8.28
CA LEU A 45 2.81 15.43 -7.76
C LEU A 45 2.64 14.89 -6.34
N SER A 46 2.40 15.77 -5.37
CA SER A 46 2.20 15.38 -3.98
C SER A 46 0.93 16.01 -3.44
N THR A 47 0.09 15.18 -2.82
CA THR A 47 -1.07 15.62 -2.04
C THR A 47 -0.92 15.12 -0.62
N TYR A 48 -0.85 16.07 0.32
CA TYR A 48 -0.76 15.76 1.74
C TYR A 48 -2.09 16.09 2.42
N PHE A 49 -2.84 15.06 2.78
CA PHE A 49 -4.11 15.20 3.50
C PHE A 49 -3.84 15.21 5.00
N ARG A 50 -4.36 16.23 5.69
CA ARG A 50 -4.29 16.35 7.14
C ARG A 50 -5.69 16.38 7.72
N ILE A 51 -6.06 15.39 8.52
CA ILE A 51 -7.36 15.37 9.20
C ILE A 51 -7.31 16.37 10.36
N ASN A 52 -7.90 17.55 10.21
CA ASN A 52 -7.95 18.55 11.29
C ASN A 52 -9.33 18.64 11.97
N SER A 53 -10.42 18.26 11.29
CA SER A 53 -11.81 18.50 11.72
C SER A 53 -12.35 17.41 12.64
N ALA A 54 -13.07 17.79 13.72
CA ALA A 54 -13.72 16.85 14.64
C ALA A 54 -14.97 16.21 14.01
N ASN A 55 -15.20 14.92 14.26
CA ASN A 55 -16.43 14.18 13.91
C ASN A 55 -16.79 14.06 12.41
N THR A 56 -15.83 14.25 11.51
CA THR A 56 -16.02 14.03 10.06
C THR A 56 -15.27 12.78 9.60
N GLY A 57 -15.97 11.81 9.02
CA GLY A 57 -15.32 10.76 8.24
C GLY A 57 -14.69 11.36 6.99
N GLN A 58 -13.44 11.00 6.68
CA GLN A 58 -12.79 11.46 5.46
C GLN A 58 -13.16 10.52 4.33
N LEU A 59 -13.98 11.03 3.41
CA LEU A 59 -14.43 10.34 2.21
C LEU A 59 -13.87 11.12 1.03
N GLU A 60 -12.76 10.65 0.49
CA GLU A 60 -12.09 11.29 -0.63
C GLU A 60 -11.99 10.35 -1.84
N ARG A 61 -11.91 10.95 -3.03
CA ARG A 61 -11.78 10.20 -4.28
C ARG A 61 -10.70 10.77 -5.17
N THR A 62 -9.66 9.98 -5.40
CA THR A 62 -8.56 10.31 -6.29
C THR A 62 -8.75 9.61 -7.64
N LEU A 63 -8.73 10.38 -8.73
CA LEU A 63 -8.80 9.89 -10.10
C LEU A 63 -7.56 10.35 -10.87
N LEU A 64 -6.71 9.41 -11.26
CA LEU A 64 -5.47 9.65 -11.99
C LEU A 64 -5.51 8.95 -13.35
N ILE A 65 -5.38 9.73 -14.43
CA ILE A 65 -5.32 9.22 -15.80
C ILE A 65 -3.97 9.57 -16.41
N ALA A 66 -3.24 8.55 -16.84
CA ALA A 66 -2.02 8.66 -17.63
C ALA A 66 -2.34 8.26 -19.07
N ASP A 67 -2.38 9.23 -19.98
CA ASP A 67 -2.65 9.00 -21.40
C ASP A 67 -1.44 8.37 -22.12
N GLU A 68 -1.57 8.06 -23.40
CA GLU A 68 -0.57 7.31 -24.15
C GLU A 68 0.84 7.90 -24.05
N GLY A 69 1.84 7.07 -23.73
CA GLY A 69 3.24 7.49 -23.64
C GLY A 69 3.54 8.49 -22.51
N SER A 70 2.63 8.64 -21.55
CA SER A 70 2.81 9.58 -20.44
C SER A 70 3.48 8.95 -19.22
N TYR A 71 4.03 9.78 -18.34
CA TYR A 71 4.62 9.35 -17.07
C TYR A 71 4.23 10.30 -15.95
N VAL A 72 3.93 9.74 -14.77
CA VAL A 72 3.75 10.51 -13.54
C VAL A 72 4.19 9.74 -12.31
N SER A 73 4.82 10.46 -11.38
CA SER A 73 5.04 10.05 -9.99
C SER A 73 4.07 10.84 -9.13
N TYR A 74 3.16 10.15 -8.45
CA TYR A 74 2.15 10.73 -7.58
C TYR A 74 2.36 10.21 -6.16
N LEU A 75 2.39 11.11 -5.19
CA LEU A 75 2.52 10.80 -3.78
C LEU A 75 1.30 11.29 -3.01
N GLU A 76 0.80 10.42 -2.16
CA GLU A 76 -0.26 10.70 -1.20
C GLU A 76 0.30 10.56 0.23
N GLY A 77 0.28 11.65 0.99
CA GLY A 77 0.60 11.66 2.41
C GLY A 77 -0.66 11.83 3.24
N CYS A 78 -0.81 11.08 4.35
CA CYS A 78 -1.91 11.28 5.29
C CYS A 78 -1.42 11.30 6.74
N THR A 79 -1.81 12.32 7.51
CA THR A 79 -1.62 12.35 8.98
C THR A 79 -2.88 12.78 9.72
N ALA A 80 -3.08 12.23 10.92
CA ALA A 80 -4.14 12.65 11.83
C ALA A 80 -3.63 12.92 13.25
N PRO A 81 -4.24 13.89 13.97
CA PRO A 81 -4.01 14.11 15.38
C PRO A 81 -4.70 13.04 16.25
N SER A 82 -4.18 12.87 17.47
CA SER A 82 -4.74 11.99 18.50
C SER A 82 -6.17 12.35 18.85
N ARG A 83 -7.08 11.36 18.87
CA ARG A 83 -8.46 11.49 19.35
C ARG A 83 -8.98 10.22 20.02
N ASP A 84 -9.85 10.40 21.01
CA ASP A 84 -10.43 9.29 21.77
C ASP A 84 -11.53 8.53 21.01
N GLU A 85 -12.24 9.20 20.08
CA GLU A 85 -13.27 8.58 19.25
C GLU A 85 -12.70 7.99 17.94
N ASN A 86 -13.27 6.87 17.51
CA ASN A 86 -12.90 6.22 16.26
C ASN A 86 -13.29 7.09 15.07
N GLN A 87 -12.37 7.26 14.12
CA GLN A 87 -12.63 7.99 12.87
C GLN A 87 -12.54 7.05 11.67
N LEU A 88 -13.46 7.21 10.73
CA LEU A 88 -13.47 6.46 9.48
C LEU A 88 -12.74 7.26 8.39
N HIS A 89 -11.71 6.65 7.81
CA HIS A 89 -11.09 7.07 6.57
C HIS A 89 -11.42 6.04 5.49
N ALA A 90 -12.27 6.45 4.54
CA ALA A 90 -12.74 5.58 3.46
C ALA A 90 -12.52 6.27 2.11
N ALA A 91 -11.31 6.11 1.58
CA ALA A 91 -10.89 6.68 0.30
C ALA A 91 -11.11 5.72 -0.87
N ILE A 92 -11.31 6.29 -2.06
CA ILE A 92 -11.26 5.57 -3.34
C ILE A 92 -10.14 6.16 -4.19
N VAL A 93 -9.33 5.28 -4.77
CA VAL A 93 -8.31 5.68 -5.76
C VAL A 93 -8.51 4.89 -7.04
N GLU A 94 -8.73 5.61 -8.14
CA GLU A 94 -8.84 5.07 -9.49
C GLU A 94 -7.65 5.54 -10.33
N ILE A 95 -6.86 4.60 -10.85
CA ILE A 95 -5.76 4.87 -11.77
C ILE A 95 -6.07 4.23 -13.12
N ILE A 96 -5.94 4.99 -14.20
CA ILE A 96 -6.04 4.48 -15.56
C ILE A 96 -4.73 4.79 -16.30
N ALA A 97 -4.02 3.74 -16.71
CA ALA A 97 -2.81 3.84 -17.50
C ALA A 97 -3.08 3.36 -18.94
N GLU A 98 -3.03 4.29 -19.90
CA GLU A 98 -3.19 4.02 -21.33
C GLU A 98 -1.87 3.50 -21.94
N LYS A 99 -1.82 3.33 -23.27
CA LYS A 99 -0.71 2.63 -23.96
C LYS A 99 0.65 3.26 -23.67
N ASN A 100 1.68 2.47 -23.39
CA ASN A 100 3.05 2.94 -23.09
C ASN A 100 3.14 3.97 -21.94
N SER A 101 2.14 4.05 -21.06
CA SER A 101 2.15 4.99 -19.93
C SER A 101 2.66 4.33 -18.66
N GLU A 102 3.25 5.13 -17.76
CA GLU A 102 3.74 4.67 -16.46
C GLU A 102 3.24 5.58 -15.33
N VAL A 103 2.62 4.96 -14.32
CA VAL A 103 2.18 5.63 -13.10
C VAL A 103 2.91 5.01 -11.91
N LYS A 104 3.65 5.86 -11.18
CA LYS A 104 4.14 5.53 -9.85
C LYS A 104 3.23 6.19 -8.84
N TYR A 105 2.65 5.40 -7.96
CA TYR A 105 1.74 5.88 -6.94
C TYR A 105 2.27 5.46 -5.57
N SER A 106 2.66 6.46 -4.79
CA SER A 106 3.31 6.29 -3.51
C SER A 106 2.38 6.75 -2.38
N THR A 107 2.33 6.05 -1.27
CA THR A 107 1.55 6.45 -0.10
C THR A 107 2.40 6.37 1.17
N VAL A 108 2.45 7.45 1.95
CA VAL A 108 3.06 7.48 3.28
C VAL A 108 1.98 7.90 4.28
N GLN A 109 1.55 6.96 5.13
CA GLN A 109 0.49 7.23 6.11
C GLN A 109 0.99 7.02 7.53
N ASN A 110 0.74 8.01 8.39
CA ASN A 110 0.92 7.90 9.82
C ASN A 110 -0.33 8.39 10.55
N TRP A 111 -1.14 7.43 10.98
CA TRP A 111 -2.40 7.67 11.67
C TRP A 111 -2.27 7.61 13.19
N TYR A 112 -3.33 7.96 13.91
CA TYR A 112 -3.40 7.72 15.36
C TYR A 112 -3.91 6.30 15.64
N PRO A 113 -3.12 5.43 16.30
CA PRO A 113 -3.44 4.01 16.47
C PRO A 113 -4.48 3.73 17.56
N GLY A 114 -4.96 4.77 18.25
CA GLY A 114 -5.63 4.63 19.52
C GLY A 114 -4.63 4.65 20.69
N ASN A 115 -5.15 4.58 21.90
CA ASN A 115 -4.33 4.48 23.10
C ASN A 115 -3.73 3.06 23.25
N LYS A 116 -2.89 2.84 24.29
CA LYS A 116 -2.24 1.54 24.53
C LYS A 116 -3.22 0.38 24.75
N GLU A 117 -4.44 0.67 25.22
CA GLU A 117 -5.52 -0.31 25.42
C GLU A 117 -6.35 -0.56 24.15
N GLY A 118 -6.01 0.08 23.03
CA GLY A 118 -6.75 -0.05 21.76
C GLY A 118 -8.06 0.73 21.71
N LYS A 119 -8.25 1.74 22.58
CA LYS A 119 -9.40 2.65 22.49
C LYS A 119 -9.09 3.81 21.56
N GLY A 120 -10.05 4.13 20.70
CA GLY A 120 -9.92 5.17 19.68
C GLY A 120 -9.08 4.70 18.48
N GLY A 121 -8.66 5.68 17.68
CA GLY A 121 -7.84 5.45 16.50
C GLY A 121 -8.65 5.42 15.20
N ILE A 122 -7.95 5.12 14.11
CA ILE A 122 -8.50 5.30 12.76
C ILE A 122 -8.81 3.96 12.10
N PHE A 123 -10.00 3.86 11.53
CA PHE A 123 -10.39 2.81 10.60
C PHE A 123 -10.06 3.23 9.18
N ASN A 124 -9.12 2.53 8.57
CA ASN A 124 -8.57 2.86 7.27
C ASN A 124 -9.06 1.83 6.24
N PHE A 125 -10.21 2.11 5.63
CA PHE A 125 -10.94 1.21 4.72
C PHE A 125 -10.94 1.76 3.31
N VAL A 126 -9.85 1.50 2.57
CA VAL A 126 -9.58 2.16 1.29
C VAL A 126 -9.67 1.17 0.14
N THR A 127 -10.34 1.59 -0.92
CA THR A 127 -10.36 0.85 -2.19
C THR A 127 -9.49 1.57 -3.21
N LYS A 128 -8.25 1.07 -3.41
CA LYS A 128 -7.35 1.54 -4.48
C LYS A 128 -7.31 0.52 -5.61
N ARG A 129 -7.50 0.97 -6.85
CA ARG A 129 -7.42 0.09 -8.02
C ARG A 129 -6.89 0.84 -9.24
N GLY A 130 -5.90 0.22 -9.88
CA GLY A 130 -5.30 0.67 -11.11
C GLY A 130 -5.64 -0.26 -12.25
N MET A 131 -6.00 0.31 -13.40
CA MET A 131 -6.21 -0.40 -14.63
C MET A 131 -5.10 -0.06 -15.61
N CYS A 132 -4.20 -1.01 -15.81
CA CYS A 132 -3.25 -1.04 -16.92
C CYS A 132 -4.03 -1.36 -18.20
N LYS A 133 -4.69 -0.34 -18.74
CA LYS A 133 -5.67 -0.47 -19.83
C LYS A 133 -4.98 -0.65 -21.18
N GLY A 134 -3.92 0.13 -21.42
CA GLY A 134 -3.19 0.10 -22.68
C GLY A 134 -2.07 -0.92 -22.74
N GLU A 135 -1.68 -1.30 -23.95
CA GLU A 135 -0.48 -2.11 -24.19
C GLU A 135 0.76 -1.47 -23.56
N SER A 136 1.63 -2.28 -22.94
CA SER A 136 2.87 -1.82 -22.28
C SER A 136 2.65 -0.72 -21.23
N SER A 137 1.46 -0.66 -20.63
CA SER A 137 1.19 0.23 -19.49
C SER A 137 1.75 -0.33 -18.20
N LYS A 138 2.16 0.56 -17.30
CA LYS A 138 2.77 0.20 -16.02
C LYS A 138 2.15 0.98 -14.86
N ILE A 139 1.78 0.28 -13.79
CA ILE A 139 1.38 0.87 -12.53
C ILE A 139 2.24 0.28 -11.41
N SER A 140 2.84 1.14 -10.59
CA SER A 140 3.66 0.76 -9.44
C SER A 140 3.09 1.39 -8.18
N TRP A 141 2.63 0.56 -7.26
CA TRP A 141 2.17 0.95 -5.93
C TRP A 141 3.32 0.84 -4.95
N THR A 142 3.60 1.91 -4.21
CA THR A 142 4.55 1.89 -3.10
C THR A 142 3.88 2.45 -1.86
N GLN A 143 3.91 1.74 -0.74
CA GLN A 143 3.21 2.20 0.46
C GLN A 143 3.98 1.90 1.73
N ILE A 144 3.89 2.85 2.66
CA ILE A 144 4.34 2.70 4.05
C ILE A 144 3.17 3.09 4.94
N GLU A 145 2.72 2.13 5.72
CA GLU A 145 1.49 2.22 6.48
C GLU A 145 1.76 1.98 7.96
N THR A 146 1.45 3.00 8.76
CA THR A 146 1.51 2.91 10.23
C THR A 146 0.35 3.66 10.86
N GLY A 147 0.04 3.29 12.11
CA GLY A 147 -0.79 4.11 12.98
C GLY A 147 -2.31 3.98 12.86
N SER A 148 -2.89 3.08 12.06
CA SER A 148 -4.35 2.87 12.06
C SER A 148 -4.75 1.81 13.10
N ALA A 149 -5.89 1.97 13.77
CA ALA A 149 -6.43 0.95 14.68
C ALA A 149 -6.81 -0.32 13.90
N ILE A 150 -7.52 -0.14 12.78
CA ILE A 150 -7.81 -1.20 11.82
C ILE A 150 -7.46 -0.72 10.42
N THR A 151 -6.66 -1.50 9.70
CA THR A 151 -6.33 -1.26 8.29
C THR A 151 -6.94 -2.36 7.43
N TRP A 152 -7.71 -1.96 6.42
CA TRP A 152 -8.27 -2.90 5.45
C TRP A 152 -8.08 -2.38 4.02
N LYS A 153 -7.06 -2.89 3.33
CA LYS A 153 -6.63 -2.34 2.03
C LYS A 153 -6.05 -3.39 1.10
N TYR A 154 -6.50 -3.34 -0.16
CA TYR A 154 -5.98 -4.19 -1.23
C TYR A 154 -5.73 -3.42 -2.52
N PRO A 155 -4.71 -2.54 -2.61
CA PRO A 155 -4.34 -1.89 -3.87
C PRO A 155 -4.18 -2.93 -4.97
N SER A 156 -4.88 -2.74 -6.07
CA SER A 156 -5.03 -3.77 -7.10
C SER A 156 -4.57 -3.27 -8.46
N CYS A 157 -3.98 -4.14 -9.27
CA CYS A 157 -3.68 -3.88 -10.68
C CYS A 157 -4.48 -4.84 -11.57
N ILE A 158 -5.30 -4.27 -12.45
CA ILE A 158 -5.92 -4.97 -13.57
C ILE A 158 -5.02 -4.82 -14.80
N LEU A 159 -4.31 -5.88 -15.14
CA LEU A 159 -3.36 -5.97 -16.25
C LEU A 159 -4.09 -6.36 -17.53
N ARG A 160 -4.83 -5.40 -18.11
CA ARG A 160 -5.68 -5.61 -19.28
C ARG A 160 -4.91 -5.55 -20.59
N GLY A 161 -4.01 -4.58 -20.73
CA GLY A 161 -3.18 -4.44 -21.92
C GLY A 161 -2.12 -5.53 -22.03
N ASP A 162 -1.81 -5.94 -23.26
CA ASP A 162 -0.68 -6.83 -23.50
C ASP A 162 0.63 -6.17 -23.07
N ASN A 163 1.58 -6.97 -22.57
CA ASN A 163 2.86 -6.53 -22.01
C ASN A 163 2.75 -5.55 -20.82
N SER A 164 1.57 -5.41 -20.21
CA SER A 164 1.40 -4.53 -19.05
C SER A 164 2.07 -5.08 -17.79
N THR A 165 2.49 -4.15 -16.92
CA THR A 165 3.23 -4.45 -15.70
C THR A 165 2.55 -3.85 -14.46
N GLY A 166 2.41 -4.65 -13.41
CA GLY A 166 1.91 -4.22 -12.10
C GLY A 166 2.93 -4.47 -11.01
N GLU A 167 3.28 -3.46 -10.24
CA GLU A 167 4.20 -3.60 -9.11
C GLU A 167 3.52 -3.17 -7.81
N PHE A 168 3.83 -3.84 -6.73
CA PHE A 168 3.36 -3.50 -5.38
C PHE A 168 4.48 -3.69 -4.38
N TYR A 169 4.82 -2.62 -3.68
CA TYR A 169 5.83 -2.58 -2.62
C TYR A 169 5.19 -2.03 -1.35
N SER A 170 5.18 -2.78 -0.27
CA SER A 170 4.47 -2.40 0.95
C SER A 170 5.27 -2.68 2.21
N VAL A 171 5.30 -1.70 3.11
CA VAL A 171 5.68 -1.89 4.51
C VAL A 171 4.46 -1.58 5.36
N ALA A 172 4.04 -2.55 6.19
CA ALA A 172 2.93 -2.38 7.12
C ALA A 172 3.41 -2.63 8.54
N VAL A 173 3.19 -1.69 9.45
CA VAL A 173 3.57 -1.79 10.87
C VAL A 173 2.33 -1.81 11.75
N THR A 174 2.24 -2.81 12.62
CA THR A 174 1.21 -2.90 13.67
C THR A 174 1.85 -3.03 15.04
N ASN A 175 1.38 -2.22 15.98
CA ASN A 175 1.81 -2.21 17.36
C ASN A 175 0.60 -2.11 18.31
N ASN A 176 0.80 -2.20 19.62
CA ASN A 176 -0.26 -2.17 20.62
C ASN A 176 -1.36 -3.18 20.26
N HIS A 177 -2.62 -2.75 20.11
CA HIS A 177 -3.76 -3.60 19.74
C HIS A 177 -4.22 -3.37 18.29
N GLN A 178 -3.35 -2.84 17.43
CA GLN A 178 -3.68 -2.58 16.03
C GLN A 178 -3.87 -3.87 15.24
N GLN A 179 -4.77 -3.81 14.26
CA GLN A 179 -5.04 -4.90 13.33
C GLN A 179 -4.86 -4.41 11.89
N ALA A 180 -4.15 -5.17 11.08
CA ALA A 180 -4.00 -4.90 9.66
C ALA A 180 -4.35 -6.14 8.85
N ASP A 181 -5.31 -6.03 7.94
CA ASP A 181 -5.50 -6.97 6.83
C ASP A 181 -5.22 -6.21 5.54
N THR A 182 -3.99 -6.37 5.06
CA THR A 182 -3.44 -5.59 3.94
C THR A 182 -2.87 -6.51 2.88
N GLY A 183 -2.82 -6.06 1.64
CA GLY A 183 -2.11 -6.77 0.59
C GLY A 183 -2.46 -6.22 -0.77
N THR A 184 -2.46 -7.06 -1.80
CA THR A 184 -2.66 -6.59 -3.17
C THR A 184 -3.37 -7.63 -4.03
N LYS A 185 -4.02 -7.18 -5.11
CA LYS A 185 -4.61 -8.07 -6.12
C LYS A 185 -4.01 -7.78 -7.48
N MET A 186 -3.31 -8.76 -8.04
CA MET A 186 -2.76 -8.71 -9.40
C MET A 186 -3.62 -9.59 -10.31
N ILE A 187 -4.35 -8.96 -11.24
CA ILE A 187 -5.29 -9.63 -12.14
C ILE A 187 -4.71 -9.56 -13.56
N HIS A 188 -4.17 -10.68 -14.03
CA HIS A 188 -3.57 -10.84 -15.35
C HIS A 188 -4.64 -11.21 -16.40
N ILE A 189 -4.81 -10.36 -17.40
CA ILE A 189 -5.78 -10.53 -18.48
C ILE A 189 -5.07 -10.52 -19.85
N GLY A 190 -4.21 -9.52 -20.09
CA GLY A 190 -3.42 -9.40 -21.31
C GLY A 190 -2.29 -10.43 -21.41
N LYS A 191 -1.73 -10.57 -22.61
CA LYS A 191 -0.59 -11.46 -22.88
C LYS A 191 0.70 -10.86 -22.34
N ASN A 192 1.67 -11.71 -21.99
CA ASN A 192 3.01 -11.35 -21.50
C ASN A 192 2.98 -10.36 -20.32
N THR A 193 1.92 -10.38 -19.51
CA THR A 193 1.78 -9.45 -18.39
C THR A 193 2.70 -9.85 -17.24
N LYS A 194 3.22 -8.86 -16.52
CA LYS A 194 4.16 -9.08 -15.42
C LYS A 194 3.63 -8.46 -14.14
N SER A 195 3.79 -9.16 -13.02
CA SER A 195 3.57 -8.58 -11.71
C SER A 195 4.66 -8.90 -10.71
N THR A 196 4.92 -7.94 -9.82
CA THR A 196 5.87 -8.08 -8.73
C THR A 196 5.22 -7.59 -7.46
N ILE A 197 5.24 -8.43 -6.43
CA ILE A 197 4.68 -8.14 -5.12
C ILE A 197 5.80 -8.30 -4.10
N VAL A 198 6.10 -7.24 -3.35
CA VAL A 198 7.01 -7.28 -2.21
C VAL A 198 6.29 -6.66 -1.03
N SER A 199 5.96 -7.49 -0.04
CA SER A 199 5.30 -7.07 1.19
C SER A 199 6.20 -7.38 2.38
N LYS A 200 6.44 -6.38 3.23
CA LYS A 200 7.20 -6.47 4.47
C LYS A 200 6.26 -6.11 5.63
N GLY A 201 5.77 -7.12 6.34
CA GLY A 201 4.94 -6.94 7.53
C GLY A 201 5.78 -6.86 8.78
N ILE A 202 5.48 -5.91 9.68
CA ILE A 202 6.15 -5.78 10.98
C ILE A 202 5.06 -5.79 12.04
N SER A 203 5.20 -6.67 13.02
CA SER A 203 4.23 -6.86 14.10
C SER A 203 4.90 -6.75 15.46
N ALA A 204 4.37 -5.91 16.34
CA ALA A 204 4.90 -5.60 17.67
C ALA A 204 3.79 -5.53 18.72
N GLY A 205 4.16 -5.60 20.01
CA GLY A 205 3.21 -5.55 21.12
C GLY A 205 2.18 -6.68 21.06
N PHE A 206 0.89 -6.33 20.95
CA PHE A 206 -0.23 -7.26 20.75
C PHE A 206 -0.80 -7.18 19.32
N GLY A 207 -0.09 -6.50 18.41
CA GLY A 207 -0.53 -6.21 17.06
C GLY A 207 -0.75 -7.47 16.24
N GLN A 208 -1.73 -7.43 15.34
CA GLN A 208 -2.02 -8.51 14.41
C GLN A 208 -1.89 -8.00 12.98
N ASN A 209 -0.83 -8.44 12.30
CA ASN A 209 -0.56 -8.08 10.91
C ASN A 209 -0.88 -9.27 10.01
N SER A 210 -1.79 -9.09 9.07
CA SER A 210 -2.17 -10.09 8.08
C SER A 210 -1.88 -9.57 6.68
N TYR A 211 -0.99 -10.25 5.96
CA TYR A 211 -0.90 -10.10 4.53
C TYR A 211 -1.97 -10.98 3.86
N ARG A 212 -2.75 -10.40 2.95
CA ARG A 212 -3.70 -11.13 2.10
C ARG A 212 -3.62 -10.63 0.68
N GLY A 213 -3.17 -11.51 -0.22
CA GLY A 213 -2.96 -11.17 -1.62
C GLY A 213 -3.65 -12.13 -2.57
N LEU A 214 -4.02 -11.65 -3.76
CA LEU A 214 -4.55 -12.46 -4.86
C LEU A 214 -3.69 -12.27 -6.10
N VAL A 215 -3.18 -13.36 -6.66
CA VAL A 215 -2.63 -13.41 -8.01
C VAL A 215 -3.58 -14.25 -8.85
N LYS A 216 -4.26 -13.60 -9.80
CA LYS A 216 -5.22 -14.25 -10.69
C LYS A 216 -4.74 -14.15 -12.13
N VAL A 217 -4.55 -15.28 -12.79
CA VAL A 217 -4.17 -15.37 -14.20
C VAL A 217 -5.30 -15.98 -15.01
N LEU A 218 -5.91 -15.18 -15.88
CA LEU A 218 -7.01 -15.64 -16.73
C LEU A 218 -6.51 -16.45 -17.93
N ARG A 219 -7.41 -17.24 -18.53
CA ARG A 219 -7.14 -18.11 -19.69
C ARG A 219 -6.45 -17.40 -20.86
N ASN A 220 -6.76 -16.13 -21.11
CA ASN A 220 -6.20 -15.38 -22.23
C ASN A 220 -4.80 -14.79 -21.96
N ALA A 221 -4.34 -14.82 -20.70
CA ALA A 221 -3.12 -14.16 -20.26
C ALA A 221 -1.88 -15.06 -20.47
N SER A 222 -1.58 -15.39 -21.72
CA SER A 222 -0.44 -16.25 -22.07
C SER A 222 0.90 -15.62 -21.70
N ASN A 223 1.87 -16.44 -21.25
CA ASN A 223 3.21 -16.05 -20.81
C ASN A 223 3.21 -15.02 -19.67
N SER A 224 2.16 -15.00 -18.85
CA SER A 224 2.12 -14.13 -17.67
C SER A 224 3.17 -14.55 -16.65
N ARG A 225 3.77 -13.58 -15.97
CA ARG A 225 4.75 -13.82 -14.91
C ARG A 225 4.36 -13.09 -13.64
N ASN A 226 4.43 -13.78 -12.51
CA ASN A 226 4.32 -13.17 -11.19
C ASN A 226 5.48 -13.64 -10.31
N PHE A 227 6.03 -12.70 -9.55
CA PHE A 227 6.90 -12.98 -8.41
C PHE A 227 6.31 -12.27 -7.19
N SER A 228 6.10 -13.04 -6.11
CA SER A 228 5.55 -12.54 -4.86
C SER A 228 6.44 -12.91 -3.68
N GLN A 229 6.87 -11.91 -2.92
CA GLN A 229 7.67 -12.07 -1.72
C GLN A 229 6.93 -11.41 -0.54
N CYS A 230 6.57 -12.22 0.45
CA CYS A 230 5.79 -11.81 1.62
C CYS A 230 6.57 -12.12 2.89
N ASP A 231 7.36 -11.15 3.35
CA ASP A 231 8.13 -11.31 4.57
C ASP A 231 7.36 -10.75 5.75
N SER A 232 7.50 -11.40 6.91
CA SER A 232 6.97 -10.94 8.19
C SER A 232 8.07 -10.88 9.25
N LEU A 233 8.07 -9.82 10.06
CA LEU A 233 8.98 -9.61 11.18
C LEU A 233 8.18 -9.47 12.47
N LEU A 234 8.42 -10.37 13.43
CA LEU A 234 7.81 -10.29 14.76
C LEU A 234 8.77 -9.64 15.77
N LEU A 235 8.24 -8.68 16.53
CA LEU A 235 8.88 -7.99 17.64
C LEU A 235 8.16 -8.39 18.93
N GLY A 236 8.74 -9.35 19.65
CA GLY A 236 8.17 -9.93 20.87
C GLY A 236 7.53 -11.31 20.66
N ASP A 237 6.73 -11.74 21.64
CA ASP A 237 6.08 -13.05 21.71
C ASP A 237 4.54 -12.99 21.78
N LYS A 238 3.97 -11.78 21.90
CA LYS A 238 2.51 -11.54 22.01
C LYS A 238 1.86 -11.05 20.72
N CYS A 239 2.64 -10.65 19.73
CA CYS A 239 2.17 -10.18 18.44
C CYS A 239 1.98 -11.34 17.45
N GLY A 240 1.17 -11.11 16.41
CA GLY A 240 0.94 -12.09 15.35
C GLY A 240 1.25 -11.53 13.96
N ALA A 241 1.82 -12.37 13.11
CA ALA A 241 1.98 -12.10 11.69
C ALA A 241 1.44 -13.28 10.88
N HIS A 242 0.54 -12.99 9.94
CA HIS A 242 -0.21 -13.99 9.19
C HIS A 242 -0.08 -13.73 7.69
N THR A 243 0.00 -14.79 6.89
CA THR A 243 0.16 -14.68 5.43
C THR A 243 -0.88 -15.57 4.74
N PHE A 244 -1.80 -14.94 3.98
CA PHE A 244 -2.91 -15.59 3.29
C PHE A 244 -2.84 -15.32 1.77
N PRO A 245 -1.97 -16.04 1.03
CA PRO A 245 -1.87 -15.89 -0.41
C PRO A 245 -2.98 -16.67 -1.13
N TYR A 246 -3.54 -16.07 -2.17
CA TYR A 246 -4.47 -16.71 -3.10
C TYR A 246 -3.85 -16.70 -4.49
N ILE A 247 -3.75 -17.87 -5.10
CA ILE A 247 -3.18 -18.06 -6.44
C ILE A 247 -4.21 -18.82 -7.28
N GLU A 248 -4.74 -18.15 -8.29
CA GLU A 248 -5.71 -18.70 -9.23
C GLU A 248 -5.12 -18.62 -10.64
N VAL A 249 -4.69 -19.74 -11.21
CA VAL A 249 -4.00 -19.78 -12.51
C VAL A 249 -4.77 -20.63 -13.51
N ASP A 250 -5.47 -19.97 -14.43
CA ASP A 250 -6.24 -20.59 -15.50
C ASP A 250 -5.49 -20.61 -16.85
N ASN A 251 -4.15 -20.48 -16.84
CA ASN A 251 -3.33 -20.47 -18.06
C ASN A 251 -2.07 -21.34 -17.90
N GLN A 252 -1.84 -22.26 -18.84
CA GLN A 252 -0.75 -23.24 -18.80
C GLN A 252 0.66 -22.66 -19.04
N THR A 253 0.75 -21.47 -19.64
CA THR A 253 2.01 -20.81 -19.96
C THR A 253 2.45 -19.80 -18.89
N ALA A 254 1.66 -19.65 -17.83
CA ALA A 254 1.94 -18.72 -16.75
C ALA A 254 3.01 -19.27 -15.80
N ILE A 255 3.87 -18.38 -15.32
CA ILE A 255 4.87 -18.68 -14.28
C ILE A 255 4.53 -17.82 -13.07
N VAL A 256 4.22 -18.46 -11.94
CA VAL A 256 3.84 -17.78 -10.71
C VAL A 256 4.71 -18.32 -9.58
N GLU A 257 5.48 -17.44 -8.95
CA GLU A 257 6.37 -17.75 -7.84
C GLU A 257 5.89 -16.99 -6.60
N HIS A 258 5.81 -17.70 -5.47
CA HIS A 258 5.43 -17.11 -4.19
C HIS A 258 6.36 -17.61 -3.08
N GLU A 259 6.97 -16.66 -2.39
CA GLU A 259 7.82 -16.88 -1.24
C GLU A 259 7.27 -16.12 -0.04
N ALA A 260 7.33 -16.75 1.13
CA ALA A 260 6.96 -16.13 2.38
C ALA A 260 7.94 -16.51 3.49
N THR A 261 8.54 -15.51 4.13
CA THR A 261 9.54 -15.71 5.18
C THR A 261 9.09 -15.07 6.46
N THR A 262 9.18 -15.79 7.57
CA THR A 262 8.96 -15.22 8.91
C THR A 262 10.29 -15.07 9.62
N SER A 263 10.55 -13.88 10.14
CA SER A 263 11.74 -13.53 10.90
C SER A 263 11.34 -13.00 12.28
N LYS A 264 12.22 -13.17 13.26
CA LYS A 264 12.12 -12.56 14.59
C LYS A 264 13.43 -11.86 14.89
N ILE A 265 13.38 -10.70 15.54
CA ILE A 265 14.60 -10.09 16.06
C ILE A 265 15.09 -10.90 17.26
N GLY A 266 16.28 -11.49 17.13
CA GLY A 266 16.88 -12.31 18.18
C GLY A 266 17.52 -11.45 19.28
N GLU A 267 17.53 -11.96 20.51
CA GLU A 267 18.20 -11.32 21.65
C GLU A 267 19.69 -11.11 21.37
N ASP A 268 20.35 -12.07 20.70
CA ASP A 268 21.76 -11.98 20.30
C ASP A 268 22.05 -10.80 19.36
N GLN A 269 21.11 -10.49 18.44
CA GLN A 269 21.26 -9.36 17.52
C GLN A 269 21.20 -8.03 18.27
N ILE A 270 20.24 -7.91 19.19
CA ILE A 270 20.09 -6.73 20.06
C ILE A 270 21.28 -6.61 21.00
N PHE A 271 21.70 -7.70 21.63
CA PHE A 271 22.85 -7.75 22.51
C PHE A 271 24.14 -7.32 21.79
N TYR A 272 24.34 -7.78 20.56
CA TYR A 272 25.48 -7.38 19.73
C TYR A 272 25.49 -5.87 19.46
N CYS A 273 24.35 -5.29 19.09
CA CYS A 273 24.23 -3.84 18.90
C CYS A 273 24.47 -3.06 20.21
N ASN A 274 23.87 -3.51 21.32
CA ASN A 274 24.05 -2.92 22.64
C ASN A 274 25.53 -2.93 23.08
N GLN A 275 26.27 -4.01 22.82
CA GLN A 275 27.70 -4.11 23.12
C GLN A 275 28.55 -3.10 22.33
N ARG A 276 28.03 -2.58 21.21
CA ARG A 276 28.65 -1.52 20.41
C ARG A 276 28.21 -0.12 20.82
N GLY A 277 27.49 0.02 21.93
CA GLY A 277 27.01 1.31 22.46
C GLY A 277 25.77 1.85 21.75
N ILE A 278 25.12 1.04 20.91
CA ILE A 278 23.84 1.40 20.26
C ILE A 278 22.73 1.10 21.26
N SER A 279 21.80 2.05 21.48
CA SER A 279 20.66 1.80 22.36
C SER A 279 19.78 0.68 21.80
N THR A 280 19.00 0.01 22.66
CA THR A 280 18.10 -1.07 22.20
C THR A 280 17.07 -0.55 21.19
N GLU A 281 16.56 0.66 21.38
CA GLU A 281 15.63 1.31 20.46
C GLU A 281 16.28 1.60 19.10
N ASP A 282 17.51 2.15 19.10
CA ASP A 282 18.26 2.41 17.87
C ASP A 282 18.66 1.12 17.16
N ALA A 283 18.94 0.04 17.90
CA ALA A 283 19.24 -1.27 17.35
C ALA A 283 18.03 -1.86 16.60
N ILE A 284 16.83 -1.79 17.20
CA ILE A 284 15.58 -2.22 16.57
C ILE A 284 15.32 -1.39 15.32
N ALA A 285 15.42 -0.06 15.42
CA ALA A 285 15.22 0.84 14.29
C ALA A 285 16.20 0.53 13.14
N LEU A 286 17.47 0.24 13.45
CA LEU A 286 18.47 -0.15 12.47
C LEU A 286 18.10 -1.45 11.73
N ILE A 287 17.73 -2.50 12.48
CA ILE A 287 17.37 -3.81 11.91
C ILE A 287 16.10 -3.69 11.06
N VAL A 288 15.08 -2.99 11.57
CA VAL A 288 13.81 -2.77 10.87
C VAL A 288 14.01 -1.95 9.59
N ASN A 289 14.80 -0.88 9.63
CA ASN A 289 15.11 -0.11 8.43
C ASN A 289 15.88 -0.94 7.40
N GLY A 290 16.80 -1.80 7.85
CA GLY A 290 17.48 -2.77 6.98
C GLY A 290 16.50 -3.75 6.32
N TYR A 291 15.53 -4.25 7.09
CA TYR A 291 14.48 -5.15 6.63
C TYR A 291 13.53 -4.49 5.61
N ALA A 292 13.14 -3.24 5.84
CA ALA A 292 12.25 -2.46 4.97
C ALA A 292 12.95 -1.80 3.77
N ARG A 293 14.29 -1.91 3.67
CA ARG A 293 15.13 -1.18 2.70
C ARG A 293 14.68 -1.34 1.24
N GLU A 294 14.28 -2.55 0.87
CA GLU A 294 13.85 -2.87 -0.50
C GLU A 294 12.65 -2.03 -0.93
N VAL A 295 11.69 -1.81 -0.03
CA VAL A 295 10.50 -0.99 -0.27
C VAL A 295 10.81 0.50 -0.16
N ILE A 296 11.60 0.90 0.86
CA ILE A 296 11.98 2.31 1.06
C ILE A 296 12.73 2.86 -0.16
N ASN A 297 13.58 2.06 -0.80
CA ASN A 297 14.30 2.45 -2.03
C ASN A 297 13.38 2.69 -3.24
N LYS A 298 12.10 2.30 -3.17
CA LYS A 298 11.10 2.56 -4.23
C LYS A 298 10.41 3.90 -4.06
N LEU A 299 10.50 4.50 -2.87
CA LEU A 299 10.01 5.84 -2.62
C LEU A 299 10.98 6.90 -3.14
N PRO A 300 10.48 8.10 -3.47
CA PRO A 300 11.35 9.24 -3.73
C PRO A 300 12.17 9.60 -2.48
N MET A 301 13.37 10.14 -2.69
CA MET A 301 14.38 10.30 -1.64
C MET A 301 13.88 11.11 -0.42
N GLU A 302 13.14 12.18 -0.65
CA GLU A 302 12.59 13.02 0.44
C GLU A 302 11.64 12.21 1.34
N PHE A 303 10.79 11.38 0.74
CA PHE A 303 9.81 10.56 1.44
C PHE A 303 10.41 9.29 2.04
N ALA A 304 11.49 8.76 1.43
CA ALA A 304 12.24 7.65 2.01
C ALA A 304 12.80 8.04 3.40
N VAL A 305 13.31 9.27 3.54
CA VAL A 305 13.82 9.79 4.82
C VAL A 305 12.68 10.01 5.83
N GLU A 306 11.55 10.57 5.38
CA GLU A 306 10.38 10.74 6.25
C GLU A 306 9.85 9.38 6.76
N ALA A 307 9.74 8.41 5.87
CA ALA A 307 9.31 7.07 6.20
C ALA A 307 10.22 6.37 7.22
N GLN A 308 11.54 6.48 7.07
CA GLN A 308 12.50 5.92 8.04
C GLN A 308 12.29 6.49 9.44
N LYS A 309 12.09 7.81 9.54
CA LYS A 309 11.79 8.48 10.81
C LYS A 309 10.44 8.03 11.39
N LEU A 310 9.42 7.90 10.55
CA LEU A 310 8.09 7.43 10.97
C LEU A 310 8.12 6.00 11.49
N LEU A 311 8.87 5.11 10.84
CA LEU A 311 9.07 3.74 11.30
C LEU A 311 9.76 3.70 12.67
N GLN A 312 10.78 4.53 12.88
CA GLN A 312 11.46 4.63 14.18
C GLN A 312 10.52 5.07 15.29
N ILE A 313 9.75 6.16 15.09
CA ILE A 313 8.80 6.68 16.08
C ILE A 313 7.70 5.66 16.38
N SER A 314 7.19 4.95 15.36
CA SER A 314 6.12 3.96 15.54
C SER A 314 6.54 2.75 16.38
N LEU A 315 7.85 2.50 16.44
CA LEU A 315 8.45 1.35 17.10
C LEU A 315 9.09 1.69 18.44
N GLU A 316 9.18 2.97 18.79
CA GLU A 316 9.64 3.45 20.10
C GLU A 316 8.76 2.86 21.21
N GLY A 317 9.37 2.33 22.28
CA GLY A 317 8.65 1.70 23.39
C GLY A 317 7.84 0.44 23.05
N SER A 318 8.03 -0.16 21.87
CA SER A 318 7.28 -1.36 21.40
C SER A 318 7.90 -2.69 21.86
N VAL A 319 9.03 -2.61 22.54
CA VAL A 319 9.74 -3.75 23.11
C VAL A 319 9.70 -3.61 24.63
N GLY A 320 8.73 -4.30 25.23
CA GLY A 320 8.40 -4.32 26.65
C GLY A 320 7.11 -5.10 26.92
#